data_AF-A0A7V3F634-F1
#
_entry.id   AF-A0A7V3F634-F1
#
_cell.length_a   1.000
_cell.length_b   1.000
_cell.length_c   1.000
_cell.angle_alpha   90.00
_cell.angle_beta   90.00
_cell.angle_gamma   90.00
#
_symmetry.space_group_name_H-M   'P 1'
#
loop_
_entity.id
_entity.type
_entity.pdbx_description
1 polymer ?
#
loop_
_entity_poly.entity_id
_entity_poly.type
_entity_poly.pdbx_seq_one_letter_code
_entity_poly.pdbx_strand_id
1 'polypeptide(L)'
;MPATELDCLSKAIPQIRKWAPTTRRHVATHYLSLLRDCGYATGTVRKRLRQPFIPSDVVLFGAQLIMGSGEPASRLPAHTLFMAMGLSIAQVIDALTDLHQRRVVNFAIQGDTVCFTVRGETPSSRT
;
A
#
# COMPACT_ATOMS: atom_id res chain seq x y z
N MET A 1 -28.81 -7.67 8.95
CA MET A 1 -27.98 -6.45 8.95
C MET A 1 -26.64 -6.80 8.33
N PRO A 2 -26.06 -5.96 7.45
CA PRO A 2 -24.74 -6.25 6.89
C PRO A 2 -23.73 -6.37 8.05
N ALA A 3 -22.91 -7.42 8.02
CA ALA A 3 -21.85 -7.62 9.00
C ALA A 3 -20.93 -6.39 8.99
N THR A 4 -20.69 -5.80 10.16
CA THR A 4 -19.75 -4.68 10.23
C THR A 4 -18.32 -5.20 10.08
N GLU A 5 -17.39 -4.40 9.55
CA GLU A 5 -15.99 -4.81 9.38
C GLU A 5 -15.35 -5.27 10.72
N LEU A 6 -15.81 -4.69 11.84
CA LEU A 6 -15.44 -5.12 13.19
C LEU A 6 -15.92 -6.53 13.53
N ASP A 7 -17.05 -6.99 12.99
CA ASP A 7 -17.53 -8.36 13.16
C ASP A 7 -16.65 -9.35 12.38
N CYS A 8 -16.16 -8.96 11.19
CA CYS A 8 -15.16 -9.72 10.45
C CYS A 8 -13.84 -9.82 11.22
N LEU A 9 -13.31 -8.68 11.70
CA LEU A 9 -12.09 -8.62 12.52
C LEU A 9 -12.24 -9.41 13.83
N SER A 10 -13.45 -9.50 14.39
CA SER A 10 -13.71 -10.27 15.60
C SER A 10 -13.42 -11.78 15.46
N LYS A 11 -13.35 -12.31 14.23
CA LYS A 11 -12.94 -13.69 13.97
C LYS A 11 -11.46 -13.91 14.30
N ALA A 12 -10.61 -12.95 13.97
CA ALA A 12 -9.18 -12.99 14.26
C ALA A 12 -8.85 -12.44 15.66
N ILE A 13 -9.64 -11.48 16.16
CA ILE A 13 -9.44 -10.84 17.46
C ILE A 13 -10.74 -10.98 18.29
N PRO A 14 -10.92 -12.09 19.04
CA PRO A 14 -12.17 -12.40 19.73
C PRO A 14 -12.60 -11.35 20.76
N GLN A 15 -11.65 -10.57 21.28
CA GLN A 15 -11.90 -9.52 22.27
C GLN A 15 -12.85 -8.43 21.76
N ILE A 16 -12.85 -8.16 20.45
CA ILE A 16 -13.74 -7.18 19.80
C ILE A 16 -15.21 -7.53 20.05
N ARG A 17 -15.55 -8.82 20.15
CA ARG A 17 -16.93 -9.26 20.44
C ARG A 17 -17.43 -8.79 21.80
N LYS A 18 -16.53 -8.65 22.77
CA LYS A 18 -16.86 -8.26 24.15
C LYS A 18 -17.01 -6.75 24.32
N TRP A 19 -16.63 -5.95 23.32
CA TRP A 19 -16.71 -4.50 23.41
C TRP A 19 -18.17 -4.01 23.42
N ALA A 20 -18.42 -3.00 24.27
CA ALA A 20 -19.69 -2.30 24.29
C ALA A 20 -19.99 -1.67 22.90
N PRO A 21 -21.27 -1.55 22.50
CA PRO A 21 -21.64 -0.94 21.23
C PRO A 21 -21.07 0.49 21.03
N THR A 22 -20.99 1.26 22.11
CA THR A 22 -20.39 2.60 22.14
C THR A 22 -18.91 2.57 21.81
N THR A 23 -18.14 1.66 22.39
CA THR A 23 -16.70 1.46 22.10
C THR A 23 -16.51 1.07 20.64
N ARG A 24 -17.29 0.12 20.12
CA ARG A 24 -17.20 -0.29 18.70
C ARG A 24 -17.45 0.89 17.77
N ARG A 25 -18.48 1.70 18.06
CA ARG A 25 -18.79 2.91 17.29
C ARG A 25 -17.69 3.96 17.36
N HIS A 26 -17.11 4.16 18.54
CA HIS A 26 -16.01 5.11 18.74
C HIS A 26 -14.78 4.69 17.92
N VAL A 27 -14.38 3.43 18.00
CA VAL A 27 -13.25 2.86 17.24
C VAL A 27 -13.48 3.00 15.74
N ALA A 28 -14.66 2.60 15.24
CA ALA A 28 -15.00 2.76 13.82
C ALA A 28 -14.92 4.23 13.37
N THR A 29 -15.44 5.16 14.18
CA THR A 29 -15.41 6.60 13.88
C THR A 29 -13.99 7.14 13.84
N HIS A 30 -13.14 6.72 14.78
CA HIS A 30 -11.74 7.10 14.86
C HIS A 30 -10.97 6.66 13.62
N TYR A 31 -11.03 5.38 13.24
CA TYR A 31 -10.37 4.88 12.03
C TYR A 31 -10.86 5.56 10.76
N LEU A 32 -12.17 5.79 10.66
CA LEU A 32 -12.72 6.53 9.53
C LEU A 32 -12.20 7.98 9.48
N SER A 33 -11.88 8.61 10.62
CA SER A 33 -11.30 9.96 10.63
C SER A 33 -9.85 9.91 10.19
N LEU A 34 -9.08 8.92 10.65
CA LEU A 34 -7.72 8.69 10.20
C LEU A 34 -7.66 8.46 8.68
N LEU A 35 -8.55 7.63 8.12
CA LEU A 35 -8.63 7.42 6.67
C LEU A 35 -8.93 8.73 5.91
N ARG A 36 -9.75 9.63 6.48
CA ARG A 36 -10.02 10.94 5.89
C ARG A 36 -8.76 11.82 5.92
N ASP A 37 -8.09 11.86 7.06
CA ASP A 37 -6.91 12.70 7.27
C ASP A 37 -5.73 12.23 6.39
N CYS A 38 -5.65 10.93 6.11
CA CYS A 38 -4.73 10.34 5.13
C CYS A 38 -5.18 10.47 3.66
N GLY A 39 -6.33 11.10 3.38
CA GLY A 39 -6.83 11.32 2.02
C GLY A 39 -7.57 10.13 1.37
N TYR A 40 -7.76 9.02 2.09
CA TYR A 40 -8.51 7.84 1.65
C TYR A 40 -10.03 7.94 1.84
N ALA A 41 -10.50 8.99 2.50
CA ALA A 41 -11.92 9.25 2.66
C ALA A 41 -12.23 10.74 2.58
N THR A 42 -13.46 11.07 2.16
CA THR A 42 -13.97 12.44 2.09
C THR A 42 -15.33 12.53 2.79
N GLY A 43 -15.69 13.72 3.26
CA GLY A 43 -16.96 13.98 3.94
C GLY A 43 -16.89 13.92 5.47
N THR A 44 -17.73 14.71 6.12
CA THR A 44 -17.71 14.92 7.58
C THR A 44 -18.68 13.97 8.32
N VAL A 45 -19.91 13.84 7.81
CA VAL A 45 -20.98 13.02 8.42
C VAL A 45 -21.13 11.66 7.74
N ARG A 46 -21.05 11.63 6.40
CA ARG A 46 -21.05 10.39 5.60
C ARG A 46 -19.72 10.32 4.85
N LYS A 47 -18.80 9.51 5.38
CA LYS A 47 -17.47 9.35 4.80
C LYS A 47 -17.55 8.44 3.58
N ARG A 48 -17.10 8.94 2.44
CA ARG A 48 -16.97 8.17 1.19
C ARG A 48 -15.51 7.82 0.99
N LEU A 49 -15.23 6.55 0.75
CA LEU A 49 -13.89 6.12 0.39
C LEU A 49 -13.48 6.75 -0.95
N ARG A 50 -12.25 7.22 -1.01
CA ARG A 50 -11.60 7.72 -2.21
C ARG A 50 -10.25 7.03 -2.29
N GLN A 51 -9.86 6.60 -3.48
CA GLN A 51 -8.48 6.22 -3.69
C GLN A 51 -7.64 7.49 -3.90
N PRO A 52 -6.66 7.80 -3.02
CA PRO A 52 -5.79 8.93 -3.25
C PRO A 52 -4.92 8.66 -4.48
N PHE A 53 -4.65 9.71 -5.24
CA PHE A 53 -3.65 9.63 -6.30
C PHE A 53 -2.27 9.58 -5.65
N ILE A 54 -1.48 8.56 -5.98
CA ILE A 54 -0.10 8.42 -5.53
C ILE A 54 0.80 8.59 -6.75
N PRO A 55 1.64 9.63 -6.80
CA PRO A 55 2.57 9.86 -7.90
C PRO A 55 3.56 8.69 -8.06
N SER A 56 4.01 8.44 -9.30
CA SER A 56 5.00 7.40 -9.58
C SER A 56 6.32 7.63 -8.83
N ASP A 57 6.69 8.89 -8.55
CA ASP A 57 7.87 9.22 -7.75
C ASP A 57 7.77 8.72 -6.28
N VAL A 58 6.56 8.62 -5.71
CA VAL A 58 6.36 8.02 -4.38
C VAL A 58 6.52 6.50 -4.45
N VAL A 59 6.07 5.88 -5.55
CA VAL A 59 6.31 4.46 -5.81
C VAL A 59 7.80 4.17 -5.94
N LEU A 60 8.56 5.05 -6.61
CA LEU A 60 10.02 4.98 -6.68
C LEU A 60 10.67 5.00 -5.31
N PHE A 61 10.28 5.94 -4.45
CA PHE A 61 10.80 6.03 -3.09
C PHE A 61 10.50 4.77 -2.28
N GLY A 62 9.27 4.25 -2.38
CA GLY A 62 8.90 2.97 -1.75
C GLY A 62 9.72 1.81 -2.27
N ALA A 63 9.94 1.73 -3.60
CA ALA A 63 10.77 0.73 -4.24
C ALA A 63 12.22 0.79 -3.75
N GLN A 64 12.81 1.98 -3.66
CA GLN A 64 14.15 2.19 -3.10
C GLN A 64 14.25 1.73 -1.65
N LEU A 65 13.25 2.03 -0.82
CA LEU A 65 13.22 1.60 0.57
C LEU A 65 13.19 0.07 0.70
N ILE A 66 12.38 -0.61 -0.12
CA ILE A 66 12.27 -2.07 -0.16
C ILE A 66 13.58 -2.70 -0.65
N MET A 67 14.18 -2.15 -1.70
CA MET A 67 15.47 -2.66 -2.18
C MET A 67 16.59 -2.42 -1.17
N GLY A 68 16.57 -1.27 -0.49
CA GLY A 68 17.53 -0.89 0.55
C GLY A 68 17.45 -1.75 1.81
N SER A 69 16.31 -2.37 2.10
CA SER A 69 16.19 -3.36 3.19
C SER A 69 16.73 -4.75 2.81
N GLY A 70 17.17 -4.94 1.56
CA GLY A 70 17.70 -6.22 1.07
C GLY A 70 16.62 -7.20 0.60
N GLU A 71 15.38 -6.75 0.43
CA GLU A 71 14.33 -7.60 -0.12
C GLU A 71 14.52 -7.82 -1.64
N PRO A 72 14.15 -9.01 -2.16
CA PRO A 72 14.30 -9.30 -3.57
C PRO A 72 13.32 -8.49 -4.41
N ALA A 73 13.77 -8.04 -5.59
CA ALA A 73 12.95 -7.28 -6.54
C ALA A 73 11.67 -8.02 -6.97
N SER A 74 11.65 -9.36 -6.93
CA SER A 74 10.47 -10.19 -7.20
C SER A 74 9.27 -9.86 -6.31
N ARG A 75 9.51 -9.41 -5.06
CA ARG A 75 8.44 -9.02 -4.14
C ARG A 75 7.92 -7.62 -4.37
N LEU A 76 8.65 -6.80 -5.12
CA LEU A 76 8.42 -5.36 -5.19
C LEU A 76 6.99 -5.00 -5.65
N PRO A 77 6.41 -5.60 -6.71
CA PRO A 77 5.04 -5.28 -7.13
C PRO A 77 3.95 -5.66 -6.12
N ALA A 78 4.19 -6.70 -5.31
CA ALA A 78 3.24 -7.25 -4.35
C ALA A 78 3.58 -6.89 -2.90
N HIS A 79 4.53 -5.98 -2.68
CA HIS A 79 5.02 -5.67 -1.35
C HIS A 79 3.92 -5.00 -0.50
N THR A 80 3.81 -5.41 0.77
CA THR A 80 2.75 -4.96 1.69
C THR A 80 2.76 -3.45 1.94
N LEU A 81 3.92 -2.80 1.78
CA LEU A 81 4.07 -1.34 1.84
C LEU A 81 3.15 -0.64 0.82
N PHE A 82 3.08 -1.13 -0.43
CA PHE A 82 2.21 -0.51 -1.44
C PHE A 82 0.74 -0.77 -1.15
N MET A 83 0.40 -1.95 -0.64
CA MET A 83 -0.96 -2.24 -0.18
C MET A 83 -1.39 -1.34 0.98
N ALA A 84 -0.48 -1.05 1.92
CA ALA A 84 -0.74 -0.12 3.02
C ALA A 84 -0.96 1.33 2.53
N MET A 85 -0.37 1.68 1.38
CA MET A 85 -0.64 2.93 0.67
C MET A 85 -1.88 2.85 -0.24
N GLY A 86 -2.67 1.77 -0.18
CA GLY A 86 -3.88 1.62 -0.99
C GLY A 86 -3.61 1.50 -2.49
N LEU A 87 -2.43 1.03 -2.89
CA LEU A 87 -2.10 0.69 -4.27
C LEU A 87 -2.35 -0.78 -4.53
N SER A 88 -2.97 -1.09 -5.67
CA SER A 88 -3.03 -2.43 -6.21
C SER A 88 -1.71 -2.80 -6.89
N ILE A 89 -1.45 -4.11 -7.04
CA ILE A 89 -0.29 -4.63 -7.76
C ILE A 89 -0.23 -4.03 -9.18
N ALA A 90 -1.37 -3.95 -9.88
CA ALA A 90 -1.44 -3.37 -11.22
C ALA A 90 -0.99 -1.90 -11.23
N GLN A 91 -1.43 -1.09 -10.26
CA GLN A 91 -1.03 0.32 -10.17
C GLN A 91 0.45 0.49 -9.86
N VAL A 92 1.04 -0.40 -9.07
CA VAL A 92 2.49 -0.42 -8.81
C VAL A 92 3.24 -0.74 -10.10
N ILE A 93 2.81 -1.77 -10.83
CA ILE A 93 3.41 -2.15 -12.13
C ILE A 93 3.31 -0.99 -13.13
N ASP A 94 2.15 -0.34 -13.23
CA ASP A 94 1.94 0.80 -14.13
C ASP A 94 2.88 1.95 -13.75
N ALA A 95 3.00 2.28 -12.47
CA ALA A 95 3.89 3.34 -11.99
C ALA A 95 5.37 3.02 -12.25
N LEU A 96 5.81 1.77 -12.06
CA LEU A 96 7.19 1.36 -12.34
C LEU A 96 7.48 1.32 -13.84
N THR A 97 6.49 0.99 -14.65
CA THR A 97 6.57 1.03 -16.11
C THR A 97 6.65 2.47 -16.61
N ASP A 98 5.87 3.40 -16.05
CA ASP A 98 6.00 4.84 -16.29
C ASP A 98 7.41 5.35 -15.95
N LEU A 99 7.93 5.01 -14.78
CA LEU A 99 9.29 5.36 -14.37
C LEU A 99 10.36 4.78 -15.31
N HIS A 100 10.14 3.58 -15.84
CA HIS A 100 11.02 2.98 -16.83
C HIS A 100 11.01 3.74 -18.16
N GLN A 101 9.82 4.11 -18.66
CA GLN A 101 9.66 4.91 -19.88
C GLN A 101 10.31 6.29 -19.73
N ARG A 102 10.19 6.90 -18.54
CA ARG A 102 10.88 8.15 -18.16
C ARG A 102 12.38 7.98 -17.95
N ARG A 103 12.93 6.77 -18.09
CA ARG A 103 14.35 6.42 -17.93
C ARG A 103 14.91 6.69 -16.52
N VAL A 104 14.06 6.62 -15.49
CA VAL A 104 14.46 6.77 -14.08
C VAL A 104 14.90 5.44 -13.48
N VAL A 105 14.25 4.35 -13.88
CA VAL A 105 14.58 2.97 -13.44
C VAL A 105 14.70 2.03 -14.64
N ASN A 106 15.38 0.91 -14.45
CA ASN A 106 15.18 -0.25 -15.33
C ASN A 106 14.22 -1.20 -14.61
N PHE A 107 13.04 -1.36 -15.17
CA PHE A 107 12.02 -2.26 -14.65
C PHE A 107 11.51 -3.15 -15.77
N ALA A 108 11.43 -4.46 -15.50
CA ALA A 108 10.85 -5.43 -16.41
C ALA A 108 10.28 -6.61 -15.63
N ILE A 109 9.17 -7.16 -16.13
CA ILE A 109 8.59 -8.42 -15.65
C ILE A 109 8.71 -9.42 -16.80
N GLN A 110 9.33 -10.57 -16.53
CA GLN A 110 9.44 -11.69 -17.45
C GLN A 110 9.04 -12.98 -16.73
N GLY A 111 7.83 -13.46 -17.00
CA GLY A 111 7.26 -14.59 -16.26
C GLY A 111 7.20 -14.27 -14.76
N ASP A 112 7.91 -15.05 -13.95
CA ASP A 112 8.00 -14.88 -12.49
C ASP A 112 9.22 -14.03 -12.05
N THR A 113 10.05 -13.58 -13.00
CA THR A 113 11.22 -12.76 -12.69
C THR A 113 10.89 -11.29 -12.81
N VAL A 114 11.13 -10.54 -11.73
CA VAL A 114 11.05 -9.07 -11.73
C VAL A 114 12.46 -8.51 -11.66
N CYS A 115 12.84 -7.76 -12.67
CA CYS A 115 14.08 -7.01 -12.72
C CYS A 115 13.80 -5.57 -12.31
N PHE A 116 14.51 -5.06 -11.30
CA PHE A 116 14.42 -3.67 -10.89
C PHE A 116 15.81 -3.14 -10.53
N THR A 117 16.20 -2.01 -11.13
CA THR A 117 17.40 -1.24 -10.75
C THR A 117 17.12 0.25 -10.88
N VAL A 118 17.60 1.04 -9.94
CA VAL A 118 17.55 2.51 -10.02
C VAL A 118 18.73 2.99 -10.85
N ARG A 119 18.49 3.84 -11.85
CA ARG A 119 19.60 4.42 -12.63
C ARG A 119 20.30 5.47 -11.79
N GLY A 120 21.59 5.26 -11.52
CA GLY A 120 22.44 6.15 -10.70
C GLY A 120 23.02 5.47 -9.46
N GLU A 121 22.47 4.35 -9.01
CA GLU A 121 23.12 3.46 -8.06
C GLU A 121 23.84 2.34 -8.84
N THR A 122 25.17 2.41 -8.86
CA THR A 122 26.01 1.27 -9.25
C THR A 122 25.60 0.07 -8.39
N PRO A 123 25.37 -1.12 -8.98
CA PRO A 123 25.15 -2.32 -8.18
C PRO A 123 26.45 -2.57 -7.41
N SER A 124 26.40 -2.41 -6.09
CA SER A 124 27.44 -2.87 -5.19
C SER A 124 27.46 -4.40 -5.27
N SER A 125 28.23 -4.93 -6.22
CA SER A 125 28.72 -6.30 -6.21
C SER A 125 29.39 -6.57 -4.87
N ARG A 126 28.72 -7.31 -3.99
CA ARG A 126 29.37 -7.99 -2.88
C ARG A 126 29.47 -9.47 -3.22
N THR A 127 30.70 -9.85 -3.57
CA THR A 127 31.33 -11.17 -3.38
C THR A 127 30.99 -11.80 -2.04
#